data_AF-A0A0L8JD91-F1
#
_entry.id   AF-A0A0L8JD91-F1
#
_cell.length_a   1.000
_cell.length_b   1.000
_cell.length_c   1.000
_cell.angle_alpha   90.00
_cell.angle_beta   90.00
_cell.angle_gamma   90.00
#
_symmetry.space_group_name_H-M   'P 1'
#
loop_
_entity.id
_entity.type
_entity.pdbx_description
1 polymer ?
#
loop_
_entity_poly.entity_id
_entity_poly.type
_entity_poly.pdbx_seq_one_letter_code
_entity_poly.pdbx_strand_id
1 'polypeptide(L)'
;MSTPDNYTYNTQAIYEGLKLLGAGTQEVETAVDQLRTNVELNFEGWAGASKAEFERVHLETTEHLKAVGQWLIEVTQNISTLVNGVEEDDAATAQRLSI
;
A
#
# COMPACT_ATOMS: atom_id res chain seq x y z
N MET A 1 14.21 32.48 28.75
CA MET A 1 14.55 31.09 28.38
C MET A 1 13.30 30.53 27.72
N SER A 2 13.29 30.50 26.40
CA SER A 2 12.18 29.94 25.62
C SER A 2 12.31 28.43 25.66
N THR A 3 11.27 27.74 26.12
CA THR A 3 11.18 26.29 26.20
C THR A 3 11.42 25.63 24.83
N PRO A 4 12.02 24.43 24.77
CA PRO A 4 12.30 23.69 23.54
C PRO A 4 11.03 23.03 22.96
N ASP A 5 9.92 23.77 22.88
CA ASP A 5 8.59 23.23 22.57
C ASP A 5 8.35 22.95 21.07
N ASN A 6 9.39 22.80 20.25
CA ASN A 6 9.19 22.78 18.80
C ASN A 6 10.09 21.86 17.97
N TYR A 7 10.63 20.79 18.56
CA TYR A 7 11.49 19.82 17.85
C TYR A 7 10.79 18.51 17.47
N THR A 8 9.47 18.38 17.65
CA THR A 8 8.76 17.17 17.23
C THR A 8 8.26 17.34 15.80
N TYR A 9 8.75 16.51 14.87
CA TYR A 9 8.18 16.43 13.54
C TYR A 9 6.71 16.00 13.63
N ASN A 10 5.83 16.69 12.90
CA ASN A 10 4.42 16.31 12.85
C ASN A 10 4.24 15.07 11.95
N THR A 11 4.39 13.88 12.52
CA THR A 11 4.24 12.59 11.82
C THR A 11 2.77 12.18 11.62
N GLN A 12 1.82 12.86 12.27
CA GLN A 12 0.40 12.54 12.22
C GLN A 12 -0.16 12.55 10.78
N ALA A 13 0.20 13.57 9.99
CA ALA A 13 -0.23 13.65 8.59
C ALA A 13 0.31 12.48 7.74
N ILE A 14 1.48 11.95 8.09
CA ILE A 14 2.08 10.80 7.41
C ILE A 14 1.32 9.51 7.79
N TYR A 15 0.96 9.33 9.06
CA TYR A 15 0.12 8.21 9.48
C TYR A 15 -1.27 8.22 8.82
N GLU A 16 -1.86 9.39 8.64
CA GLU A 16 -3.11 9.53 7.89
C GLU A 16 -2.94 9.14 6.42
N GLY A 17 -1.86 9.58 5.78
CA GLY A 17 -1.50 9.14 4.42
C GLY A 17 -1.29 7.63 4.31
N LEU A 18 -0.59 7.02 5.27
CA LEU A 18 -0.38 5.57 5.35
C LEU A 18 -1.69 4.80 5.49
N LYS A 19 -2.65 5.30 6.27
CA LYS A 19 -3.99 4.69 6.39
C LYS A 19 -4.74 4.72 5.06
N LEU A 20 -4.68 5.84 4.33
CA LEU A 20 -5.31 5.97 3.02
C LEU A 20 -4.66 5.04 1.99
N LEU A 21 -3.32 4.92 2.01
CA LEU A 21 -2.58 3.97 1.17
C LEU A 21 -2.95 2.52 1.49
N GLY A 22 -3.08 2.17 2.78
CA GLY A 22 -3.52 0.84 3.22
C GLY A 22 -4.92 0.51 2.72
N ALA A 23 -5.87 1.44 2.82
CA ALA A 23 -7.21 1.26 2.28
C ALA A 23 -7.20 1.05 0.75
N GLY A 24 -6.44 1.87 0.01
CA GLY A 24 -6.30 1.71 -1.44
C GLY A 24 -5.64 0.39 -1.85
N THR A 25 -4.68 -0.09 -1.06
CA THR A 25 -4.04 -1.40 -1.27
C THR A 25 -5.08 -2.52 -1.16
N GLN A 26 -5.93 -2.46 -0.13
CA GLN A 26 -6.98 -3.45 0.09
C GLN A 26 -8.05 -3.45 -1.01
N GLU A 27 -8.38 -2.27 -1.56
CA GLU A 27 -9.26 -2.15 -2.72
C GLU A 27 -8.65 -2.83 -3.95
N VAL A 28 -7.36 -2.65 -4.21
CA VAL A 28 -6.65 -3.30 -5.33
C VAL A 28 -6.63 -4.82 -5.15
N GLU A 29 -6.31 -5.32 -3.96
CA GLU A 29 -6.32 -6.77 -3.66
C GLU A 29 -7.73 -7.37 -3.87
N THR A 30 -8.76 -6.64 -3.42
CA THR A 30 -10.16 -7.05 -3.62
C THR A 30 -10.52 -7.12 -5.10
N ALA A 31 -10.10 -6.14 -5.91
CA ALA A 31 -10.34 -6.14 -7.35
C ALA A 31 -9.63 -7.32 -8.06
N VAL A 32 -8.41 -7.67 -7.63
CA VAL A 32 -7.69 -8.87 -8.12
C VAL A 32 -8.49 -10.14 -7.86
N ASP A 33 -8.96 -10.32 -6.62
CA ASP A 33 -9.73 -11.51 -6.23
C ASP A 33 -11.06 -11.61 -6.98
N GLN A 34 -11.74 -10.48 -7.19
CA GLN A 34 -12.98 -10.42 -7.98
C GLN A 34 -12.73 -10.77 -9.45
N LEU A 35 -11.67 -10.25 -10.06
CA LEU A 35 -11.31 -10.59 -11.44
C LEU A 35 -11.01 -12.08 -11.60
N ARG A 36 -10.24 -12.67 -10.67
CA ARG A 36 -9.98 -14.11 -10.67
C ARG A 36 -11.27 -14.92 -10.57
N THR A 37 -12.16 -14.53 -9.65
CA THR A 37 -13.45 -15.21 -9.45
C THR A 37 -14.35 -15.11 -10.68
N ASN A 38 -14.41 -13.93 -11.31
CA ASN A 38 -15.19 -13.72 -12.54
C ASN A 38 -14.67 -14.55 -13.72
N VAL A 39 -13.36 -14.69 -13.82
CA VAL A 39 -12.71 -15.59 -14.77
C VAL A 39 -13.17 -17.02 -14.48
N GLU A 40 -12.95 -17.53 -13.28
CA GLU A 40 -13.30 -18.91 -12.91
C GLU A 40 -14.80 -19.27 -13.10
N LEU A 41 -15.72 -18.34 -12.79
CA LEU A 41 -17.17 -18.59 -12.82
C LEU A 41 -17.82 -18.44 -14.21
N ASN A 42 -17.27 -17.63 -15.12
CA ASN A 42 -17.96 -17.27 -16.37
C ASN A 42 -17.58 -18.14 -17.60
N PHE A 43 -16.78 -19.20 -17.44
CA PHE A 43 -16.31 -20.02 -18.57
C PHE A 43 -17.14 -21.24 -18.91
N GLU A 44 -18.18 -21.58 -18.16
CA GLU A 44 -19.08 -22.67 -18.56
C GLU A 44 -19.81 -22.29 -19.86
N GLY A 45 -19.41 -22.89 -20.98
CA GLY A 45 -20.04 -22.73 -22.29
C GLY A 45 -19.28 -21.85 -23.29
N TRP A 46 -18.20 -21.17 -22.90
CA TRP A 46 -17.32 -20.45 -23.84
C TRP A 46 -16.31 -21.42 -24.47
N ALA A 47 -16.27 -21.50 -25.81
CA ALA A 47 -15.31 -22.33 -26.54
C ALA A 47 -14.67 -21.55 -27.70
N GLY A 48 -13.40 -21.85 -27.99
CA GLY A 48 -12.67 -21.28 -29.13
C GLY A 48 -11.78 -20.07 -28.81
N ALA A 49 -11.34 -19.36 -29.86
CA ALA A 49 -10.34 -18.28 -29.76
C ALA A 49 -10.75 -17.10 -28.87
N SER A 50 -12.05 -16.85 -28.69
CA SER A 50 -12.57 -15.82 -27.79
C SER A 50 -12.31 -16.12 -26.31
N LYS A 51 -12.34 -17.40 -25.92
CA LYS A 51 -12.01 -17.83 -24.56
C LYS A 51 -10.53 -17.64 -24.26
N ALA A 52 -9.66 -18.09 -25.16
CA ALA A 52 -8.21 -17.98 -24.99
C ALA A 52 -7.75 -16.51 -24.91
N GLU A 53 -8.32 -15.63 -25.73
CA GLU A 53 -7.98 -14.21 -25.69
C GLU A 53 -8.51 -13.52 -24.41
N PHE A 54 -9.72 -13.87 -23.98
CA PHE A 54 -10.28 -13.36 -22.73
C PHE A 54 -9.46 -13.81 -21.51
N GLU A 55 -9.05 -15.08 -21.47
CA GLU A 55 -8.15 -15.64 -20.45
C GLU A 55 -6.81 -14.90 -20.45
N ARG A 56 -6.20 -14.68 -21.62
CA ARG A 56 -4.94 -13.94 -21.76
C ARG A 56 -5.06 -12.52 -21.18
N VAL A 57 -6.06 -11.76 -21.61
CA VAL A 57 -6.28 -10.37 -21.16
C VAL A 57 -6.55 -10.31 -19.65
N HIS A 58 -7.31 -11.26 -19.11
CA HIS A 58 -7.57 -11.31 -17.68
C HIS A 58 -6.34 -11.68 -16.86
N LEU A 59 -5.53 -12.63 -17.33
CA LEU A 59 -4.27 -12.98 -16.69
C LEU A 59 -3.32 -11.79 -16.67
N GLU A 60 -3.14 -11.10 -17.81
CA GLU A 60 -2.31 -9.89 -17.89
C GLU A 60 -2.80 -8.79 -16.95
N THR A 61 -4.11 -8.54 -16.91
CA THR A 61 -4.72 -7.55 -16.01
C THR A 61 -4.50 -7.92 -14.55
N THR A 62 -4.66 -9.20 -14.22
CA THR A 62 -4.45 -9.73 -12.86
C THR A 62 -2.99 -9.54 -12.42
N GLU A 63 -2.02 -9.85 -13.29
CA GLU A 63 -0.60 -9.66 -12.97
C GLU A 63 -0.24 -8.18 -12.82
N HIS A 64 -0.80 -7.28 -13.64
CA HIS A 64 -0.60 -5.84 -13.45
C HIS A 64 -1.15 -5.35 -12.11
N LEU A 65 -2.35 -5.78 -11.72
CA LEU A 65 -2.94 -5.37 -10.45
C LEU A 65 -2.18 -5.97 -9.24
N LYS A 66 -1.68 -7.21 -9.34
CA LYS A 66 -0.77 -7.77 -8.32
C LYS A 66 0.50 -6.94 -8.17
N ALA A 67 1.12 -6.52 -9.27
CA ALA A 67 2.31 -5.68 -9.24
C ALA A 67 2.03 -4.32 -8.58
N VAL A 68 0.86 -3.71 -8.86
CA VAL A 68 0.41 -2.48 -8.18
C VAL A 68 0.22 -2.71 -6.69
N GLY A 69 -0.44 -3.80 -6.28
CA GLY A 69 -0.63 -4.16 -4.88
C GLY A 69 0.71 -4.32 -4.14
N GLN A 70 1.66 -5.03 -4.74
CA GLN A 70 3.02 -5.19 -4.20
C GLN A 70 3.73 -3.85 -4.04
N TRP A 71 3.67 -2.99 -5.06
CA TRP A 71 4.28 -1.67 -5.01
C TRP A 71 3.68 -0.79 -3.89
N LEU A 72 2.36 -0.84 -3.68
CA LEU A 72 1.71 -0.11 -2.58
C LEU A 72 2.14 -0.61 -1.20
N ILE A 73 2.31 -1.94 -1.05
CA ILE A 73 2.84 -2.55 0.18
C ILE A 73 4.27 -2.06 0.45
N GLU A 74 5.14 -2.08 -0.56
CA GLU A 74 6.53 -1.62 -0.43
C GLU A 74 6.61 -0.14 -0.06
N VAL A 75 5.81 0.72 -0.70
CA VAL A 75 5.73 2.15 -0.36
C VAL A 75 5.27 2.36 1.08
N THR A 76 4.24 1.62 1.52
CA THR A 76 3.72 1.67 2.89
C THR A 76 4.80 1.28 3.90
N GLN A 77 5.56 0.22 3.63
CA GLN A 77 6.66 -0.23 4.49
C GLN A 77 7.77 0.82 4.57
N ASN A 78 8.21 1.33 3.42
CA ASN A 78 9.27 2.34 3.35
C ASN A 78 8.91 3.63 4.11
N ILE A 79 7.68 4.12 3.94
CA ILE A 79 7.21 5.31 4.65
C ILE A 79 7.10 5.03 6.16
N SER A 80 6.61 3.86 6.56
CA SER A 80 6.54 3.49 7.98
C SER A 80 7.92 3.44 8.65
N THR A 81 8.93 2.87 7.96
CA THR A 81 10.31 2.86 8.43
C THR A 81 10.86 4.27 8.59
N LEU A 82 10.60 5.17 7.63
CA LEU A 82 11.03 6.56 7.71
C LEU A 82 10.40 7.28 8.92
N VAL A 83 9.09 7.12 9.12
CA VAL A 83 8.37 7.77 10.24
C VAL A 83 8.91 7.28 11.58
N ASN A 84 9.08 5.98 11.76
CA ASN A 84 9.64 5.42 12.98
C ASN A 84 11.05 5.96 13.25
N GLY A 85 11.90 6.07 12.22
CA GLY A 85 13.23 6.65 12.36
C GLY A 85 13.22 8.12 12.79
N VAL A 86 12.28 8.91 12.25
CA VAL A 86 12.10 10.31 12.66
C VAL A 86 11.66 10.41 14.12
N GLU A 87 10.73 9.56 14.58
CA GLU A 87 10.29 9.55 15.98
C GLU A 87 11.39 9.10 16.95
N GLU A 88 12.22 8.14 16.55
CA GLU A 88 13.41 7.73 17.31
C GLU A 88 14.44 8.85 17.44
N ASP A 89 14.71 9.57 16.35
CA ASP A 89 15.63 10.71 16.33
C ASP A 89 15.11 11.87 17.19
N ASP A 90 13.80 12.15 17.15
CA ASP A 90 13.16 13.16 17.98
C ASP A 90 13.25 12.80 19.47
N ALA A 91 12.96 11.55 19.82
CA ALA A 91 13.07 11.05 21.20
C ALA A 91 14.51 11.13 21.71
N ALA A 92 15.49 10.74 20.89
CA ALA A 92 16.91 10.82 21.23
C ALA A 92 17.37 12.27 21.41
N THR A 93 16.88 13.18 20.57
CA THR A 93 17.18 14.61 20.67
C THR A 93 16.60 15.22 21.94
N ALA A 94 15.33 14.94 22.24
CA ALA A 94 14.68 15.40 23.47
C ALA A 94 15.42 14.91 24.73
N GLN A 95 15.90 13.66 24.74
CA GLN A 95 16.68 13.11 25.83
C GLN A 95 18.03 13.85 26.00
N ARG A 96 18.73 14.16 24.91
CA ARG A 96 20.01 14.90 24.96
C ARG A 96 19.87 16.33 25.46
N LEU A 97 18.77 16.99 25.13
CA LEU A 97 18.47 18.37 25.53
C LEU A 97 17.93 18.50 26.96
N SER A 98 17.53 17.39 27.58
CA SER A 98 17.02 17.35 28.96
C SER A 98 18.13 17.20 30.03
N ILE A 99 19.41 17.31 29.63
CA ILE A 99 20.62 17.24 30.47
C ILE A 99 21.16 18.66 30.66
#